data_AF-A0A7W0FKH9-F1
#
_entry.id   AF-A0A7W0FKH9-F1
#
_cell.length_a   1.000
_cell.length_b   1.000
_cell.length_c   1.000
_cell.angle_alpha   90.00
_cell.angle_beta   90.00
_cell.angle_gamma   90.00
#
_symmetry.space_group_name_H-M   'P 1'
#
loop_
_entity.id
_entity.type
_entity.pdbx_description
1 polymer ?
#
loop_
_entity_poly.entity_id
_entity_poly.type
_entity_poly.pdbx_seq_one_letter_code
_entity_poly.pdbx_strand_id
1 'polypeptide(L)'
;MHWIFPFLFVFCISCYGEMFNEMRDLDGDLKAGLKHTAAVLGLRVTARLMGAVMVLAVISGIITAFVIRLVAFWVLWLVLVLSLIFILPAVMRIRRNKNGIALQESFQKPLEYAAAIALGSYFTWSWAVQHVLPWLAAFRLPT
;
A
#
# COMPACT_ATOMS: atom_id res chain seq x y z
N MET A 1 -6.08 -21.17 -12.11
CA MET A 1 -5.08 -20.17 -12.58
C MET A 1 -5.27 -18.78 -11.97
N HIS A 2 -6.49 -18.32 -11.62
CA HIS A 2 -6.72 -16.94 -11.13
C HIS A 2 -6.01 -16.56 -9.80
N TRP A 3 -5.60 -17.52 -8.98
CA TRP A 3 -4.96 -17.26 -7.68
C TRP A 3 -3.47 -16.93 -7.76
N ILE A 4 -2.82 -17.23 -8.89
CA ILE A 4 -1.37 -17.06 -9.05
C ILE A 4 -1.00 -15.58 -8.98
N PHE A 5 -1.77 -14.69 -9.62
CA PHE A 5 -1.45 -13.26 -9.63
C PHE A 5 -1.64 -12.58 -8.27
N PRO A 6 -2.76 -12.80 -7.53
CA PRO A 6 -2.88 -12.30 -6.17
C PRO A 6 -1.79 -12.84 -5.24
N PHE A 7 -1.44 -14.13 -5.37
CA PHE A 7 -0.36 -14.73 -4.59
C PHE A 7 0.99 -14.08 -4.91
N LEU A 8 1.35 -13.97 -6.20
CA LEU A 8 2.59 -13.34 -6.62
C LEU A 8 2.66 -11.88 -6.18
N PHE A 9 1.54 -11.16 -6.22
CA PHE A 9 1.47 -9.78 -5.72
C PHE A 9 1.88 -9.69 -4.24
N VAL A 10 1.24 -10.49 -3.38
CA VAL A 10 1.54 -10.50 -1.94
C VAL A 10 2.97 -10.99 -1.69
N PHE A 11 3.37 -12.08 -2.33
CA PHE A 11 4.70 -12.66 -2.17
C PHE A 11 5.81 -11.68 -2.56
N CYS A 12 5.71 -11.05 -3.74
CA CYS A 12 6.71 -10.09 -4.20
C CYS A 12 6.77 -8.84 -3.33
N ILE A 13 5.64 -8.30 -2.86
CA ILE A 13 5.63 -7.17 -1.92
C ILE A 13 6.35 -7.54 -0.62
N SER A 14 6.08 -8.72 -0.07
CA SER A 14 6.74 -9.18 1.15
C SER A 14 8.24 -9.35 0.96
N CYS A 15 8.69 -9.98 -0.14
CA CYS A 15 10.11 -10.09 -0.46
C CYS A 15 10.78 -8.72 -0.63
N TYR A 16 10.11 -7.77 -1.27
CA TYR A 16 10.61 -6.40 -1.37
C TYR A 16 10.77 -5.75 0.00
N GLY A 17 9.78 -5.88 0.89
CA GLY A 17 9.82 -5.32 2.24
C GLY A 17 10.97 -5.88 3.07
N GLU A 18 11.19 -7.19 3.03
CA GLU A 18 12.29 -7.83 3.75
C GLU A 18 13.65 -7.34 3.25
N MET A 19 13.87 -7.34 1.93
CA MET A 19 15.13 -6.83 1.36
C MET A 19 15.33 -5.33 1.63
N PHE A 20 14.25 -4.54 1.65
CA PHE A 20 14.32 -3.12 2.00
C PHE A 20 14.75 -2.91 3.45
N ASN A 21 14.20 -3.68 4.37
CA ASN A 21 14.61 -3.67 5.77
C ASN A 21 16.09 -4.07 5.91
N GLU A 22 16.52 -5.15 5.27
CA GLU A 22 17.92 -5.59 5.28
C GLU A 22 18.86 -4.51 4.71
N MET A 23 18.49 -3.82 3.63
CA MET A 23 19.32 -2.75 3.07
C MET A 23 19.39 -1.51 3.97
N ARG A 24 18.31 -1.19 4.70
CA ARG A 24 18.26 -0.05 5.62
C ARG A 24 19.15 -0.29 6.85
N ASP A 25 19.15 -1.52 7.35
CA ASP A 25 19.83 -1.88 8.61
C ASP A 25 21.24 -2.48 8.37
N LEU A 26 21.67 -2.56 7.11
CA LEU A 26 22.93 -3.15 6.65
C LEU A 26 24.18 -2.66 7.41
N ASP A 27 24.30 -1.36 7.67
CA ASP A 27 25.47 -0.79 8.38
C ASP A 27 25.52 -1.22 9.85
N GLY A 28 24.36 -1.51 10.46
CA GLY A 28 24.25 -2.08 11.80
C GLY A 28 24.56 -3.58 11.80
N ASP A 29 24.02 -4.30 10.82
CA ASP A 29 24.15 -5.74 10.69
C ASP A 29 25.58 -6.19 10.35
N LEU A 30 26.26 -5.41 9.49
CA LEU A 30 27.68 -5.63 9.17
C LEU A 30 28.59 -5.44 10.40
N LYS A 31 28.25 -4.49 11.29
CA LYS A 31 28.98 -4.28 12.56
C LYS A 31 28.72 -5.41 13.57
N ALA A 32 27.55 -6.04 13.50
CA ALA A 32 27.19 -7.20 14.31
C ALA A 32 27.71 -8.54 13.75
N GLY A 33 28.30 -8.54 12.55
CA GLY A 33 28.83 -9.75 11.90
C GLY A 33 27.75 -10.66 11.29
N LEU A 34 26.54 -10.14 11.09
CA LEU A 34 25.42 -10.89 10.52
C LEU A 34 25.55 -11.03 8.99
N LYS A 35 25.26 -12.21 8.45
CA LYS A 35 25.32 -12.52 7.02
C LYS A 35 23.91 -12.56 6.40
N HIS A 36 23.34 -11.39 6.15
CA HIS A 36 22.07 -11.24 5.44
C HIS A 36 22.24 -11.26 3.91
N THR A 37 21.14 -11.37 3.17
CA THR A 37 21.13 -11.42 1.70
C THR A 37 21.86 -10.21 1.10
N ALA A 38 21.63 -9.02 1.67
CA ALA A 38 22.35 -7.80 1.32
C ALA A 38 23.85 -7.82 1.65
N ALA A 39 24.27 -8.50 2.72
CA ALA A 39 25.67 -8.67 3.09
C ALA A 39 26.40 -9.72 2.22
N VAL A 40 25.69 -10.70 1.69
CA VAL A 40 26.24 -11.78 0.85
C VAL A 40 26.25 -11.42 -0.64
N LEU A 41 25.16 -10.86 -1.17
CA LEU A 41 25.04 -10.49 -2.59
C LEU A 41 25.56 -9.07 -2.90
N GLY A 42 25.67 -8.24 -1.87
CA GLY A 42 26.10 -6.85 -1.97
C GLY A 42 24.99 -5.88 -2.41
N LEU A 43 25.10 -4.64 -1.92
CA LEU A 43 24.13 -3.54 -2.09
C LEU A 43 23.59 -3.37 -3.52
N ARG A 44 24.47 -3.42 -4.54
CA ARG A 44 24.07 -3.17 -5.94
C ARG A 44 23.22 -4.30 -6.52
N VAL A 45 23.48 -5.54 -6.13
CA VAL A 45 22.75 -6.71 -6.63
C VAL A 45 21.41 -6.80 -5.92
N THR A 46 21.39 -6.59 -4.60
CA THR A 46 20.15 -6.53 -3.81
C THR A 46 19.22 -5.42 -4.29
N ALA A 47 19.75 -4.22 -4.57
CA ALA A 47 18.94 -3.12 -5.11
C ALA A 47 18.31 -3.46 -6.49
N ARG A 48 19.04 -4.15 -7.37
CA ARG A 48 18.51 -4.62 -8.67
C ARG A 48 17.45 -5.70 -8.48
N LEU A 49 17.66 -6.63 -7.56
CA LEU A 49 16.72 -7.69 -7.25
C LEU A 49 15.41 -7.11 -6.68
N MET A 50 15.51 -6.15 -5.77
CA MET A 50 14.37 -5.40 -5.26
C MET A 50 13.59 -4.69 -6.37
N GLY A 51 14.29 -4.05 -7.30
CA GLY A 51 13.67 -3.44 -8.47
C GLY A 51 12.90 -4.45 -9.33
N ALA A 52 13.50 -5.61 -9.60
CA ALA A 52 12.85 -6.68 -10.37
C ALA A 52 11.61 -7.25 -9.65
N VAL A 53 11.72 -7.51 -8.35
CA VAL A 53 10.62 -8.00 -7.52
C VAL A 53 9.49 -6.97 -7.43
N MET A 54 9.81 -5.67 -7.32
CA MET A 54 8.82 -4.59 -7.33
C MET A 54 8.09 -4.50 -8.67
N VAL A 55 8.79 -4.63 -9.80
CA VAL A 55 8.14 -4.65 -11.13
C VAL A 55 7.16 -5.83 -11.24
N LEU A 56 7.56 -7.01 -10.78
CA LEU A 56 6.68 -8.19 -10.75
C LEU A 56 5.46 -7.98 -9.84
N ALA A 57 5.65 -7.36 -8.67
CA ALA A 57 4.56 -6.97 -7.79
C ALA A 57 3.59 -6.01 -8.50
N VAL A 58 4.08 -4.96 -9.16
CA VAL A 58 3.21 -4.00 -9.86
C VAL A 58 2.40 -4.69 -10.97
N ILE A 59 3.03 -5.51 -11.80
CA ILE A 59 2.36 -6.23 -12.89
C ILE A 59 1.29 -7.17 -12.34
N SER A 60 1.64 -7.99 -11.35
CA SER A 60 0.70 -8.93 -10.73
C SER A 60 -0.45 -8.23 -9.99
N GLY A 61 -0.18 -7.08 -9.37
CA GLY A 61 -1.19 -6.22 -8.76
C GLY A 61 -2.17 -5.64 -9.78
N ILE A 62 -1.69 -5.12 -10.91
CA ILE A 62 -2.54 -4.62 -12.00
C ILE A 62 -3.44 -5.73 -12.55
N ILE A 63 -2.88 -6.92 -12.81
CA ILE A 63 -3.67 -8.07 -13.28
C ILE A 63 -4.74 -8.45 -12.24
N THR A 64 -4.37 -8.47 -10.96
CA THR A 64 -5.30 -8.78 -9.87
C THR A 64 -6.45 -7.76 -9.78
N ALA A 65 -6.13 -6.47 -9.88
CA ALA A 65 -7.09 -5.39 -9.75
C ALA A 65 -8.01 -5.26 -10.96
N PHE A 66 -7.47 -5.31 -12.19
CA PHE A 66 -8.22 -4.96 -13.39
C PHE A 66 -8.68 -6.16 -14.23
N VAL A 67 -7.94 -7.26 -14.22
CA VAL A 67 -8.29 -8.46 -15.01
C VAL A 67 -9.11 -9.42 -14.17
N ILE A 68 -8.61 -9.80 -13.00
CA ILE A 68 -9.33 -10.69 -12.06
C ILE A 68 -10.48 -9.94 -11.39
N ARG A 69 -10.39 -8.61 -11.27
CA ARG A 69 -11.39 -7.74 -10.62
C ARG A 69 -11.70 -8.21 -9.21
N LEU A 70 -10.65 -8.58 -8.48
CA LEU A 70 -10.76 -9.05 -7.09
C LEU A 70 -11.38 -7.99 -6.18
N VAL A 71 -11.13 -6.71 -6.49
CA VAL A 71 -11.69 -5.56 -5.78
C VAL A 71 -12.61 -4.80 -6.73
N ALA A 72 -13.75 -4.34 -6.22
CA ALA A 72 -14.68 -3.53 -7.02
C ALA A 72 -14.02 -2.23 -7.49
N PHE A 73 -14.29 -1.85 -8.73
CA PHE A 73 -13.64 -0.70 -9.37
C PHE A 73 -13.81 0.62 -8.61
N TRP A 74 -14.97 0.84 -8.00
CA TRP A 74 -15.23 2.04 -7.20
C TRP A 74 -14.32 2.13 -5.96
N VAL A 75 -13.92 1.00 -5.39
CA VAL A 75 -13.02 0.96 -4.22
C VAL A 75 -11.64 1.42 -4.64
N LEU A 76 -11.15 0.99 -5.81
CA LEU A 76 -9.86 1.45 -6.35
C LEU A 76 -9.85 2.96 -6.56
N TRP A 77 -10.94 3.53 -7.08
CA TRP A 77 -11.12 4.97 -7.19
C TRP A 77 -11.12 5.67 -5.84
N LEU A 78 -11.82 5.11 -4.86
CA LEU A 78 -11.88 5.68 -3.52
C LEU A 78 -10.50 5.68 -2.86
N VAL A 79 -9.72 4.59 -2.98
CA VAL A 79 -8.32 4.55 -2.52
C VAL A 79 -7.49 5.62 -3.20
N LEU A 80 -7.60 5.77 -4.52
CA LEU A 80 -6.84 6.77 -5.27
C LEU A 80 -7.17 8.20 -4.80
N VAL A 81 -8.46 8.54 -4.74
CA VAL A 81 -8.92 9.88 -4.33
C VAL A 81 -8.51 10.19 -2.90
N LEU A 82 -8.74 9.26 -1.95
CA LEU A 82 -8.36 9.45 -0.55
C LEU A 82 -6.84 9.54 -0.39
N SER A 83 -6.08 8.74 -1.14
CA SER A 83 -4.61 8.82 -1.12
C SER A 83 -4.15 10.19 -1.58
N LEU A 84 -4.69 10.73 -2.67
CA LEU A 84 -4.35 12.08 -3.15
C LEU A 84 -4.67 13.16 -2.11
N ILE A 85 -5.83 13.05 -1.45
CA ILE A 85 -6.25 13.97 -0.39
C ILE A 85 -5.30 13.89 0.81
N PHE A 86 -4.93 12.68 1.26
CA PHE A 86 -4.07 12.50 2.44
C PHE A 86 -2.57 12.76 2.17
N ILE A 87 -2.15 12.62 0.92
CA ILE A 87 -0.78 12.94 0.48
C ILE A 87 -0.56 14.44 0.36
N LEU A 88 -1.58 15.22 -0.03
CA LEU A 88 -1.46 16.67 -0.23
C LEU A 88 -0.84 17.41 0.99
N PRO A 89 -1.34 17.18 2.23
CA PRO A 89 -0.77 17.79 3.43
C PRO A 89 0.68 17.36 3.69
N ALA A 90 1.01 16.08 3.42
CA ALA A 90 2.36 15.55 3.60
C ALA A 90 3.34 16.21 2.63
N VAL A 91 2.97 16.35 1.36
CA VAL A 91 3.78 17.03 0.33
C VAL A 91 4.01 18.51 0.67
N MET A 92 2.97 19.21 1.12
CA MET A 92 3.08 20.61 1.55
C MET A 92 4.04 20.77 2.75
N ARG A 93 4.04 19.80 3.68
CA ARG A 93 4.94 19.78 4.84
C ARG A 93 6.40 19.51 4.46
N ILE A 94 6.62 18.56 3.54
CA ILE A 94 7.97 18.17 3.08
C ILE A 94 8.62 19.27 2.23
N ARG A 95 7.86 19.97 1.39
CA ARG A 95 8.40 21.14 0.66
C ARG A 95 8.97 22.21 1.59
N ARG A 96 8.51 22.25 2.86
CA ARG A 96 9.01 23.17 3.89
C ARG A 96 10.26 22.68 4.62
N ASN A 97 10.47 21.36 4.72
CA ASN A 97 11.61 20.74 5.41
C ASN A 97 12.41 19.84 4.45
N LYS A 98 13.61 20.27 4.04
CA LYS A 98 14.47 19.64 3.02
C LYS A 98 15.09 18.27 3.39
N ASN A 99 14.37 17.39 4.08
CA ASN A 99 14.86 16.06 4.47
C ASN A 99 14.26 14.98 3.55
N GLY A 100 15.04 14.50 2.58
CA GLY A 100 14.62 13.51 1.59
C GLY A 100 14.39 12.09 2.12
N ILE A 101 14.91 11.76 3.31
CA ILE A 101 14.77 10.42 3.92
C ILE A 101 13.38 10.23 4.55
N ALA A 102 12.68 11.31 4.94
CA ALA A 102 11.31 11.25 5.47
C ALA A 102 10.25 11.01 4.39
N LEU A 103 10.63 10.94 3.12
CA LEU A 103 9.70 10.90 2.00
C LEU A 103 8.90 9.58 1.99
N GLN A 104 9.57 8.43 2.06
CA GLN A 104 8.91 7.12 1.90
C GLN A 104 7.88 6.82 3.01
N GLU A 105 8.22 7.05 4.29
CA GLU A 105 7.24 6.94 5.40
C GLU A 105 6.07 7.90 5.22
N SER A 106 6.33 9.10 4.70
CA SER A 106 5.30 10.14 4.52
C SER A 106 4.25 9.77 3.47
N PHE A 107 4.55 8.87 2.53
CA PHE A 107 3.59 8.42 1.50
C PHE A 107 2.89 7.11 1.87
N GLN A 108 3.56 6.23 2.62
CA GLN A 108 3.00 4.91 2.96
C GLN A 108 1.77 5.02 3.87
N LYS A 109 1.85 5.80 4.96
CA LYS A 109 0.76 5.93 5.94
C LYS A 109 -0.54 6.50 5.34
N PRO A 110 -0.50 7.60 4.55
CA PRO A 110 -1.67 8.07 3.81
C PRO A 110 -2.36 6.99 2.97
N LEU A 111 -1.56 6.18 2.27
CA LEU A 111 -2.08 5.13 1.39
C LEU A 111 -2.70 3.98 2.19
N GLU A 112 -2.10 3.60 3.33
CA GLU A 112 -2.68 2.64 4.28
C GLU A 112 -4.04 3.12 4.80
N TYR A 113 -4.17 4.39 5.21
CA TYR A 113 -5.45 4.95 5.67
C TYR A 113 -6.51 4.98 4.57
N ALA A 114 -6.12 5.40 3.36
CA ALA A 114 -7.01 5.41 2.20
C ALA A 114 -7.52 4.00 1.87
N ALA A 115 -6.62 3.01 1.85
CA ALA A 115 -6.97 1.60 1.64
C ALA A 115 -7.90 1.06 2.72
N ALA A 116 -7.60 1.32 4.00
CA ALA A 116 -8.41 0.89 5.12
C ALA A 116 -9.83 1.47 5.08
N ILE A 117 -9.96 2.78 4.80
CA ILE A 117 -11.27 3.44 4.68
C ILE A 117 -12.03 2.88 3.49
N ALA A 118 -11.40 2.73 2.33
CA ALA A 118 -12.08 2.27 1.13
C ALA A 118 -12.55 0.81 1.24
N LEU A 119 -11.69 -0.08 1.75
CA LEU A 119 -12.06 -1.48 1.99
C LEU A 119 -13.08 -1.61 3.11
N GLY A 120 -12.91 -0.85 4.21
CA GLY A 120 -13.90 -0.81 5.30
C GLY A 120 -15.27 -0.34 4.79
N SER A 121 -15.29 0.67 3.93
CA SER A 121 -16.52 1.12 3.25
C SER A 121 -17.11 0.01 2.38
N TYR A 122 -16.29 -0.71 1.61
CA TYR A 122 -16.75 -1.81 0.77
C TYR A 122 -17.45 -2.90 1.58
N PHE A 123 -16.85 -3.32 2.69
CA PHE A 123 -17.42 -4.38 3.53
C PHE A 123 -18.65 -3.93 4.34
N THR A 124 -18.75 -2.65 4.69
CA THR A 124 -19.85 -2.11 5.50
C THR A 124 -20.99 -1.50 4.66
N TRP A 125 -20.77 -1.25 3.36
CA TRP A 125 -21.71 -0.57 2.47
C TRP A 125 -23.09 -1.22 2.45
N SER A 126 -23.16 -2.52 2.20
CA SER A 126 -24.42 -3.27 2.13
C SER A 126 -25.17 -3.23 3.45
N TRP A 127 -24.48 -3.37 4.58
CA TRP A 127 -25.08 -3.26 5.90
C TRP A 127 -25.62 -1.84 6.16
N ALA A 128 -24.84 -0.81 5.83
CA ALA A 128 -25.19 0.59 6.04
C ALA A 128 -26.42 1.00 5.20
N VAL A 129 -26.48 0.56 3.93
CA VAL A 129 -27.64 0.81 3.07
C VAL A 129 -28.91 0.14 3.62
N GLN A 130 -28.80 -1.04 4.21
CA GLN A 130 -29.95 -1.78 4.74
C GLN A 130 -30.46 -1.26 6.09
N HIS A 131 -29.57 -0.80 6.99
CA HIS A 131 -29.94 -0.49 8.37
C HIS A 131 -29.84 1.00 8.71
N VAL A 132 -28.85 1.70 8.17
CA VAL A 132 -28.60 3.11 8.50
C VAL A 132 -29.43 4.04 7.62
N LEU A 133 -29.50 3.77 6.31
CA LEU A 133 -30.22 4.62 5.37
C LEU A 133 -31.73 4.73 5.66
N PRO A 134 -32.45 3.63 5.98
CA PRO A 134 -33.86 3.70 6.34
C PRO A 134 -34.09 4.42 7.67
N TRP A 135 -33.20 4.21 8.64
CA TRP A 135 -33.25 4.90 9.93
C TRP A 135 -33.05 6.42 9.76
N LEU A 136 -32.09 6.85 8.95
CA LEU A 136 -31.88 8.27 8.62
C LEU A 136 -33.06 8.88 7.85
N ALA A 137 -33.69 8.11 6.96
CA ALA A 137 -34.87 8.54 6.23
C ALA A 137 -36.09 8.72 7.17
N ALA A 138 -36.25 7.84 8.16
CA ALA A 138 -37.29 7.94 9.19
C ALA A 138 -37.09 9.13 10.15
N PHE A 139 -35.85 9.63 10.29
CA PHE A 139 -35.52 10.82 11.08
C PHE A 139 -35.74 12.15 10.34
N ARG A 140 -36.10 12.16 9.04
CA ARG A 140 -36.55 13.39 8.38
C ARG A 140 -37.88 13.83 9.01
N LEU A 141 -37.80 14.94 9.75
CA LEU A 141 -38.86 15.54 10.56
C LEU A 141 -40.20 15.67 9.81
N PRO A 142 -41.34 15.53 10.53
CA PRO A 142 -42.65 15.86 9.98
C PRO A 142 -42.64 17.32 9.53
N THR A 143 -42.98 17.54 8.26
CA THR A 143 -43.26 18.86 7.68
C THR A 143 -44.40 19.56 8.39
#